data_AF-A0A3C1YTS9-F1
#
_entry.id   AF-A0A3C1YTS9-F1
#
_cell.length_a   1.000
_cell.length_b   1.000
_cell.length_c   1.000
_cell.angle_alpha   90.00
_cell.angle_beta   90.00
_cell.angle_gamma   90.00
#
_symmetry.space_group_name_H-M   'P 1'
#
loop_
_entity.id
_entity.type
_entity.pdbx_description
1 polymer ?
#
loop_
_entity_poly.entity_id
_entity_poly.type
_entity_poly.pdbx_seq_one_letter_code
_entity_poly.pdbx_strand_id
1 'polypeptide(L)'
;MKFSFAITILIISSFVGCGVTQPIRPIEEGSTELIASLGGPIIPLAGVAIPVPYLNVGAMVGYKSNLTFYGNAHITALLFKDIGLDGGFSTRILPEKGIRPEITLNGRIYFFWDAFRGKTTLVYPTGTLTGSYLIGERSLLYFGADNLYQYTTSD
;
A
#
# COMPACT_ATOMS: atom_id res chain seq x y z
N MET A 1 10.66 25.46 -23.20
CA MET A 1 10.33 25.84 -21.81
C MET A 1 9.11 25.11 -21.21
N LYS A 2 8.04 24.82 -21.97
CA LYS A 2 6.85 24.09 -21.43
C LYS A 2 7.12 22.62 -21.03
N PHE A 3 8.04 21.95 -21.71
CA PHE A 3 8.34 20.52 -21.47
C PHE A 3 9.11 20.25 -20.17
N SER A 4 10.03 21.16 -19.80
CA SER A 4 10.79 21.05 -18.54
C SER A 4 9.91 21.30 -17.31
N PHE A 5 8.95 22.22 -17.40
CA PHE A 5 8.01 22.51 -16.30
C PHE A 5 7.05 21.34 -16.04
N ALA A 6 6.58 20.67 -17.10
CA ALA A 6 5.72 19.49 -16.98
C ALA A 6 6.45 18.30 -16.33
N ILE A 7 7.73 18.08 -16.67
CA ILE A 7 8.55 17.04 -16.04
C ILE A 7 8.81 17.35 -14.57
N THR A 8 9.12 18.59 -14.23
CA THR A 8 9.30 19.01 -12.83
C THR A 8 8.02 18.84 -12.01
N ILE A 9 6.85 19.19 -12.57
CA ILE A 9 5.55 18.95 -11.92
C ILE A 9 5.25 17.46 -11.76
N LEU A 10 5.52 16.65 -12.78
CA LEU A 10 5.35 15.20 -12.72
C LEU A 10 6.23 14.58 -11.62
N ILE A 11 7.49 14.99 -11.56
CA ILE A 11 8.45 14.54 -10.54
C ILE A 11 7.97 14.97 -9.14
N ILE A 12 7.59 16.23 -8.96
CA ILE A 12 7.07 16.73 -7.67
C ILE A 12 5.78 16.01 -7.27
N SER A 13 4.87 15.75 -8.21
CA SER A 13 3.61 15.04 -7.96
C SER A 13 3.83 13.60 -7.49
N SER A 14 4.88 12.92 -7.98
CA SER A 14 5.26 11.59 -7.50
C SER A 14 5.72 11.58 -6.05
N PHE A 15 6.15 12.72 -5.50
CA PHE A 15 6.51 12.87 -4.08
C PHE A 15 5.34 13.21 -3.16
N VAL A 16 4.14 13.47 -3.70
CA VAL A 16 2.93 13.79 -2.91
C VAL A 16 2.00 12.58 -2.77
N GLY A 17 2.30 11.46 -3.43
CA GLY A 17 1.54 10.23 -3.28
C GLY A 17 1.84 9.51 -1.95
N CYS A 18 0.83 9.30 -1.11
CA CYS A 18 0.88 8.24 -0.10
C CYS A 18 0.89 6.90 -0.85
N GLY A 19 1.98 6.13 -0.76
CA GLY A 19 2.12 4.89 -1.53
C GLY A 19 0.91 3.96 -1.35
N VAL A 20 0.27 3.59 -2.45
CA VAL A 20 -0.91 2.71 -2.46
C VAL A 20 -0.43 1.26 -2.58
N THR A 21 -0.38 0.53 -1.45
CA THR A 21 0.11 -0.86 -1.41
C THR A 21 -0.97 -1.91 -1.18
N GLN A 22 -2.25 -1.59 -1.43
CA GLN A 22 -3.34 -2.55 -1.25
C GLN A 22 -4.08 -2.82 -2.56
N PRO A 23 -4.43 -4.08 -2.84
CA PRO A 23 -5.40 -4.36 -3.88
C PRO A 23 -6.76 -3.80 -3.47
N ILE A 24 -7.16 -2.69 -4.10
CA ILE A 24 -8.48 -2.08 -3.90
C ILE A 24 -9.59 -3.05 -4.35
N ARG A 25 -9.28 -3.88 -5.35
CA ARG A 25 -10.12 -4.99 -5.82
C ARG A 25 -9.30 -6.27 -5.91
N PRO A 26 -9.92 -7.44 -5.67
CA PRO A 26 -9.29 -8.71 -6.01
C PRO A 26 -9.01 -8.81 -7.52
N ILE A 27 -7.84 -9.34 -7.86
CA ILE A 27 -7.42 -9.63 -9.24
C ILE A 27 -8.03 -10.94 -9.74
N GLU A 28 -7.86 -11.22 -11.03
CA GLU A 28 -8.43 -12.39 -11.69
C GLU A 28 -7.91 -13.70 -11.09
N GLU A 29 -8.77 -14.72 -10.98
CA GLU A 29 -8.40 -16.03 -10.46
C GLU A 29 -7.30 -16.67 -11.31
N GLY A 30 -6.25 -17.18 -10.66
CA GLY A 30 -5.08 -17.75 -11.33
C GLY A 30 -4.09 -16.71 -11.88
N SER A 31 -4.40 -15.42 -11.82
CA SER A 31 -3.47 -14.37 -12.24
C SER A 31 -2.47 -14.02 -11.13
N THR A 32 -1.31 -13.52 -11.56
CA THR A 32 -0.26 -12.99 -10.67
C THR A 32 0.18 -11.65 -11.21
N GLU A 33 0.18 -10.63 -10.36
CA GLU A 33 0.60 -9.28 -10.69
C GLU A 33 1.76 -8.85 -9.79
N LEU A 34 2.72 -8.11 -10.36
CA LEU A 34 3.81 -7.49 -9.61
C LEU A 34 3.43 -6.06 -9.26
N ILE A 35 3.73 -5.67 -8.03
CA ILE A 35 3.42 -4.34 -7.50
C ILE A 35 4.74 -3.63 -7.23
N ALA A 36 4.82 -2.37 -7.61
CA ALA A 36 5.84 -1.45 -7.13
C ALA A 36 5.16 -0.11 -6.84
N SER A 37 5.37 0.43 -5.64
CA SER A 37 4.88 1.75 -5.29
C SER A 37 6.02 2.62 -4.78
N LEU A 38 6.10 3.83 -5.32
CA LEU A 38 6.99 4.88 -4.88
C LEU A 38 6.13 6.06 -4.46
N GLY A 39 6.28 6.49 -3.22
CA GLY A 39 5.57 7.63 -2.65
C GLY A 39 6.22 8.00 -1.33
N GLY A 40 5.46 8.43 -0.34
CA GLY A 40 5.93 8.45 1.05
C GLY A 40 5.38 9.60 1.88
N PRO A 41 5.46 9.48 3.22
CA PRO A 41 4.93 10.49 4.12
C PRO A 41 5.84 11.74 4.17
N ILE A 42 5.23 12.85 4.55
CA ILE A 42 5.94 14.05 4.96
C ILE A 42 6.07 14.01 6.48
N ILE A 43 7.29 13.94 7.00
CA ILE A 43 7.55 13.91 8.45
C ILE A 43 8.12 15.25 8.93
N PRO A 44 7.71 15.73 10.11
CA PRO A 44 8.38 16.85 10.74
C PRO A 44 9.71 16.38 11.35
N LEU A 45 10.83 16.78 10.77
CA LEU A 45 12.16 16.54 11.32
C LEU A 45 12.81 17.87 11.68
N ALA A 46 13.15 18.05 12.97
CA ALA A 46 13.73 19.29 13.50
C ALA A 46 12.93 20.57 13.15
N GLY A 47 11.59 20.47 13.12
CA GLY A 47 10.69 21.59 12.79
C GLY A 47 10.51 21.85 11.29
N VAL A 48 11.16 21.07 10.43
CA VAL A 48 11.04 21.15 8.97
C VAL A 48 10.25 19.96 8.44
N ALA A 49 9.28 20.21 7.57
CA ALA A 49 8.54 19.16 6.87
C ALA A 49 9.41 18.54 5.78
N ILE A 50 9.85 17.30 5.96
CA ILE A 50 10.72 16.58 5.02
C ILE A 50 9.93 15.43 4.38
N PRO A 51 9.82 15.38 3.04
CA PRO A 51 9.27 14.22 2.36
C PRO A 51 10.26 13.06 2.44
N VAL A 52 9.80 11.90 2.93
CA VAL A 52 10.62 10.69 3.00
C VAL A 52 10.16 9.73 1.91
N PRO A 53 10.99 9.47 0.89
CA PRO A 53 10.62 8.56 -0.18
C PRO A 53 10.50 7.13 0.35
N TYR A 54 9.38 6.50 0.06
CA TYR A 54 9.01 5.17 0.47
C TYR A 54 8.77 4.30 -0.77
N LEU A 55 9.70 3.40 -1.02
CA LEU A 55 9.65 2.40 -2.07
C LEU A 55 9.28 1.05 -1.48
N ASN A 56 8.30 0.42 -2.09
CA ASN A 56 7.94 -0.96 -1.84
C ASN A 56 7.77 -1.70 -3.16
N VAL A 57 8.01 -3.01 -3.10
CA VAL A 57 7.83 -3.94 -4.21
C VAL A 57 7.17 -5.19 -3.70
N GLY A 58 6.36 -5.85 -4.50
CA GLY A 58 5.65 -7.05 -4.07
C GLY A 58 4.98 -7.79 -5.20
N ALA A 59 4.17 -8.76 -4.81
CA ALA A 59 3.38 -9.55 -5.72
C ALA A 59 2.01 -9.84 -5.10
N MET A 60 1.03 -10.04 -5.96
CA MET A 60 -0.30 -10.48 -5.59
C MET A 60 -0.78 -11.61 -6.49
N VAL A 61 -1.55 -12.54 -5.92
CA VAL A 61 -2.06 -13.74 -6.58
C VAL A 61 -3.56 -13.83 -6.39
N GLY A 62 -4.31 -13.93 -7.48
CA GLY A 62 -5.75 -14.15 -7.46
C GLY A 62 -6.04 -15.61 -7.12
N TYR A 63 -6.40 -15.87 -5.87
CA TYR A 63 -6.67 -17.23 -5.40
C TYR A 63 -8.08 -17.71 -5.77
N LYS A 64 -9.06 -16.81 -5.73
CA LYS A 64 -10.42 -17.02 -6.22
C LYS A 64 -10.92 -15.74 -6.89
N SER A 65 -12.00 -15.85 -7.67
CA SER A 65 -12.69 -14.70 -8.29
C SER A 65 -13.00 -13.52 -7.34
N ASN A 66 -13.08 -13.76 -6.02
CA ASN A 66 -13.32 -12.76 -5.00
C ASN A 66 -12.20 -12.64 -3.94
N LEU A 67 -11.06 -13.33 -4.08
CA LEU A 67 -10.02 -13.39 -3.05
C LEU A 67 -8.63 -13.33 -3.67
N THR A 68 -7.84 -12.35 -3.23
CA THR A 68 -6.44 -12.16 -3.62
C THR A 68 -5.56 -12.18 -2.39
N PHE A 69 -4.42 -12.86 -2.46
CA PHE A 69 -3.34 -12.74 -1.48
C PHE A 69 -2.24 -11.86 -2.02
N TYR A 70 -1.52 -11.18 -1.15
CA TYR A 70 -0.40 -10.33 -1.55
C TYR A 70 0.69 -10.30 -0.48
N GLY A 71 1.89 -9.96 -0.91
CA GLY A 71 3.03 -9.71 -0.04
C GLY A 71 3.98 -8.70 -0.66
N ASN A 72 4.55 -7.84 0.18
CA ASN A 72 5.44 -6.77 -0.22
C ASN A 72 6.67 -6.71 0.68
N ALA A 73 7.75 -6.17 0.11
CA ALA A 73 8.98 -5.80 0.80
C ALA A 73 9.15 -4.27 0.77
N HIS A 74 9.45 -3.69 1.91
CA HIS A 74 9.66 -2.26 2.09
C HIS A 74 11.14 -1.91 1.88
N ILE A 75 11.51 -1.65 0.64
CA ILE A 75 12.90 -1.46 0.22
C ILE A 75 13.56 -0.27 0.93
N THR A 76 12.85 0.85 1.11
CA THR A 76 13.40 2.00 1.84
C THR A 76 13.75 1.64 3.30
N ALA A 77 13.03 0.73 3.95
CA ALA A 77 13.28 0.36 5.35
C ALA A 77 14.71 -0.19 5.56
N LEU A 78 15.25 -0.88 4.56
CA LEU A 78 16.62 -1.39 4.60
C LEU A 78 17.68 -0.28 4.74
N LEU A 79 17.42 0.91 4.18
CA LEU A 79 18.30 2.08 4.36
C LEU A 79 18.37 2.54 5.82
N PHE A 80 17.30 2.30 6.57
CA PHE A 80 17.22 2.58 8.01
C PHE A 80 17.67 1.42 8.88
N LYS A 81 18.19 0.34 8.27
CA LYS A 81 18.61 -0.90 8.96
C LYS A 81 17.43 -1.70 9.53
N ASP A 82 16.27 -1.59 8.91
CA ASP A 82 15.10 -2.40 9.25
C ASP A 82 14.76 -3.34 8.09
N ILE A 83 14.44 -4.59 8.39
CA ILE A 83 13.73 -5.47 7.45
C ILE A 83 12.25 -5.17 7.61
N GLY A 84 11.63 -4.65 6.54
CA GLY A 84 10.20 -4.38 6.49
C GLY A 84 9.51 -5.26 5.47
N LEU A 85 8.50 -6.00 5.90
CA LEU A 85 7.64 -6.83 5.07
C LEU A 85 6.18 -6.56 5.41
N ASP A 86 5.30 -6.70 4.43
CA ASP A 86 3.87 -6.80 4.68
C ASP A 86 3.24 -7.91 3.86
N GLY A 87 2.15 -8.47 4.38
CA GLY A 87 1.41 -9.51 3.71
C GLY A 87 -0.04 -9.51 4.15
N GLY A 88 -0.92 -9.93 3.25
CA GLY A 88 -2.34 -9.85 3.51
C GLY A 88 -3.20 -10.49 2.44
N PHE A 89 -4.50 -10.23 2.57
CA PHE A 89 -5.52 -10.63 1.63
C PHE A 89 -6.48 -9.47 1.34
N SER A 90 -7.13 -9.56 0.19
CA SER A 90 -8.20 -8.69 -0.27
C SER A 90 -9.37 -9.56 -0.70
N THR A 91 -10.53 -9.37 -0.07
CA THR A 91 -11.74 -10.14 -0.39
C THR A 91 -12.89 -9.22 -0.80
N ARG A 92 -13.51 -9.53 -1.94
CA ARG A 92 -14.71 -8.83 -2.40
C ARG A 92 -15.90 -9.33 -1.59
N ILE A 93 -16.48 -8.42 -0.82
CA ILE A 93 -17.70 -8.66 -0.03
C ILE A 93 -18.94 -8.42 -0.89
N LEU A 94 -18.90 -7.38 -1.73
CA LEU A 94 -20.03 -6.98 -2.56
C LEU A 94 -19.53 -6.58 -3.94
N PRO A 95 -20.01 -7.19 -5.04
CA PRO A 95 -19.63 -6.75 -6.38
C PRO A 95 -20.28 -5.43 -6.76
N GLU A 96 -19.58 -4.66 -7.57
CA GLU A 96 -20.12 -3.47 -8.23
C GLU A 96 -21.37 -3.84 -9.06
N LYS A 97 -22.42 -3.01 -8.95
CA LYS A 97 -23.64 -3.18 -9.75
C LYS A 97 -24.35 -1.85 -9.95
N GLY A 98 -24.23 -1.27 -11.15
CA GLY A 98 -24.84 0.02 -11.49
C GLY A 98 -24.33 1.12 -10.56
N ILE A 99 -25.22 1.72 -9.78
CA ILE A 99 -24.86 2.78 -8.80
C ILE A 99 -24.17 2.24 -7.54
N ARG A 100 -24.17 0.92 -7.31
CA ARG A 100 -23.62 0.32 -6.09
C ARG A 100 -22.12 0.05 -6.25
N PRO A 101 -21.26 0.53 -5.33
CA PRO A 101 -19.83 0.30 -5.42
C PRO A 101 -19.49 -1.16 -5.14
N GLU A 102 -18.33 -1.59 -5.62
CA GLU A 102 -17.68 -2.79 -5.11
C GLU A 102 -17.17 -2.52 -3.70
N ILE A 103 -17.52 -3.40 -2.75
CA ILE A 103 -17.02 -3.35 -1.38
C ILE A 103 -16.00 -4.47 -1.19
N THR A 104 -14.80 -4.08 -0.77
CA THR A 104 -13.67 -4.96 -0.53
C THR A 104 -13.20 -4.82 0.91
N LEU A 105 -12.95 -5.95 1.56
CA LEU A 105 -12.33 -6.01 2.87
C LEU A 105 -10.89 -6.51 2.73
N ASN A 106 -9.94 -5.81 3.33
CA ASN A 106 -8.54 -6.18 3.35
C ASN A 106 -8.10 -6.47 4.78
N GLY A 107 -7.38 -7.57 4.95
CA GLY A 107 -6.62 -7.87 6.16
C GLY A 107 -5.14 -7.87 5.82
N ARG A 108 -4.32 -7.16 6.59
CA ARG A 108 -2.88 -7.03 6.35
C ARG A 108 -2.11 -7.07 7.66
N ILE A 109 -0.89 -7.56 7.62
CA ILE A 109 0.05 -7.46 8.73
C ILE A 109 1.31 -6.83 8.18
N TYR A 110 1.71 -5.71 8.77
CA TYR A 110 3.06 -5.17 8.60
C TYR A 110 3.98 -5.76 9.66
N PHE A 111 5.19 -6.06 9.25
CA PHE A 111 6.26 -6.58 10.09
C PHE A 111 7.53 -5.77 9.84
N PHE A 112 8.06 -5.15 10.88
CA PHE A 112 9.36 -4.48 10.85
C PHE A 112 10.25 -5.04 11.94
N TRP A 113 11.48 -5.35 11.58
CA TRP A 113 12.48 -5.87 12.50
C TRP A 113 13.80 -5.13 12.30
N ASP A 114 14.36 -4.63 13.41
CA ASP A 114 15.71 -4.05 13.43
C ASP A 114 16.73 -5.18 13.28
N ALA A 115 17.03 -5.51 12.02
CA ALA A 115 17.86 -6.64 11.66
C ALA A 115 19.34 -6.45 12.02
N PHE A 116 19.77 -5.22 12.30
CA PHE A 116 21.18 -4.88 12.50
C PHE A 116 21.54 -4.56 13.95
N ARG A 117 20.56 -4.22 14.80
CA ARG A 117 20.74 -4.03 16.24
C ARG A 117 20.01 -5.09 17.05
N GLY A 118 19.02 -5.78 16.49
CA GLY A 118 18.33 -6.93 17.08
C GLY A 118 17.43 -6.58 18.27
N LYS A 119 16.96 -5.32 18.36
CA LYS A 119 16.34 -4.78 19.58
C LYS A 119 14.84 -4.65 19.56
N THR A 120 14.20 -4.66 18.39
CA THR A 120 12.78 -4.34 18.33
C THR A 120 12.13 -5.03 17.15
N THR A 121 11.00 -5.68 17.44
CA THR A 121 10.08 -6.23 16.44
C THR A 121 8.76 -5.48 16.55
N LEU A 122 8.30 -4.93 15.44
CA LEU A 122 7.07 -4.17 15.35
C LEU A 122 6.12 -4.91 14.42
N VAL A 123 4.93 -5.20 14.93
CA VAL A 123 3.87 -5.87 14.17
C VAL A 123 2.64 -4.99 14.17
N TYR A 124 2.16 -4.67 12.97
CA TYR A 124 0.98 -3.83 12.79
C TYR A 124 -0.10 -4.57 11.98
N PRO A 125 -1.02 -5.29 12.64
CA PRO A 125 -2.20 -5.77 11.96
C PRO A 125 -3.06 -4.58 11.56
N THR A 126 -3.60 -4.67 10.35
CA THR A 126 -4.38 -3.62 9.70
C THR A 126 -5.62 -4.22 9.08
N GLY A 127 -6.75 -3.55 9.26
CA GLY A 127 -8.02 -3.87 8.62
C GLY A 127 -8.51 -2.68 7.80
N THR A 128 -8.78 -2.91 6.51
CA THR A 128 -9.19 -1.85 5.59
C THR A 128 -10.51 -2.23 4.92
N LEU A 129 -11.47 -1.30 4.92
CA LEU A 129 -12.72 -1.44 4.17
C LEU A 129 -12.73 -0.40 3.04
N THR A 130 -12.91 -0.85 1.81
CA THR A 130 -12.82 0.02 0.63
C THR A 130 -14.05 -0.14 -0.25
N GLY A 131 -14.61 0.99 -0.67
CA GLY A 131 -15.60 1.09 -1.75
C GLY A 131 -14.94 1.56 -3.03
N SER A 132 -15.26 0.96 -4.18
CA SER A 132 -14.68 1.35 -5.47
C SER A 132 -15.64 1.26 -6.64
N TYR A 133 -15.41 2.10 -7.66
CA TYR A 133 -16.12 2.13 -8.94
C TYR A 133 -15.12 2.08 -10.10
N LEU A 134 -15.46 1.33 -11.14
CA LEU A 134 -14.72 1.39 -12.39
C LEU A 134 -15.35 2.46 -13.28
N ILE A 135 -14.58 3.51 -13.57
CA ILE A 135 -14.97 4.58 -14.48
C ILE A 135 -14.36 4.28 -15.86
N GLY A 136 -15.21 3.88 -16.80
CA GLY A 136 -14.79 3.37 -18.10
C GLY A 136 -14.15 1.99 -17.97
N GLU A 137 -13.01 1.77 -18.64
CA GLU A 137 -12.31 0.48 -18.62
C GLU A 137 -11.00 0.49 -17.80
N ARG A 138 -10.52 1.67 -17.40
CA ARG A 138 -9.15 1.83 -16.89
C ARG A 138 -9.01 2.68 -15.63
N SER A 139 -10.01 3.49 -15.30
CA SER A 139 -9.92 4.41 -14.16
C SER A 139 -10.70 3.85 -13.00
N LEU A 140 -10.09 3.83 -11.81
CA LEU A 140 -10.73 3.38 -10.59
C LEU A 140 -10.92 4.55 -9.65
N LEU A 141 -12.17 4.84 -9.29
CA LEU A 141 -12.48 5.74 -8.18
C LEU A 141 -12.67 4.88 -6.93
N TYR A 142 -12.04 5.25 -5.82
CA TYR A 142 -12.19 4.51 -4.57
C TYR A 142 -12.18 5.42 -3.35
N PHE A 143 -12.77 4.92 -2.28
CA PHE A 143 -12.79 5.52 -0.96
C PHE A 143 -12.71 4.41 0.08
N GLY A 144 -12.17 4.67 1.25
CA GLY A 144 -12.05 3.63 2.26
C GLY A 144 -11.64 4.15 3.62
N ALA A 145 -11.69 3.25 4.59
CA ALA A 145 -11.22 3.45 5.95
C ALA A 145 -10.18 2.38 6.29
N ASP A 146 -9.05 2.81 6.83
CA ASP A 146 -7.95 1.94 7.26
C ASP A 146 -7.80 2.03 8.77
N ASN A 147 -7.70 0.87 9.43
CA ASN A 147 -7.48 0.77 10.86
C ASN A 147 -6.20 0.00 11.10
N LEU A 148 -5.18 0.70 11.58
CA LEU A 148 -3.88 0.14 11.94
C LEU A 148 -3.80 0.01 13.45
N TYR A 149 -3.48 -1.19 13.93
CA TYR A 149 -3.26 -1.47 15.35
C TYR A 149 -1.77 -1.65 15.59
N GLN A 150 -1.24 -1.02 16.63
CA GLN A 150 0.17 -1.13 17.00
C GLN A 150 0.33 -2.02 18.22
N TYR A 151 1.04 -3.14 18.03
CA TYR A 151 1.55 -3.96 19.12
C TYR A 151 3.06 -3.82 19.14
N THR A 152 3.57 -3.17 20.18
CA THR A 152 5.02 -3.07 20.40
C THR A 152 5.41 -4.12 21.45
N THR A 153 6.15 -5.14 21.03
CA THR A 153 6.84 -6.04 21.95
C THR A 153 8.22 -5.44 22.19
N SER A 154 8.46 -4.99 23.43
CA SER A 154 9.78 -4.54 23.88
C SER A 154 10.39 -5.71 24.65
N ASP A 155 11.45 -6.30 24.13
CA ASP A 155 12.28 -7.26 24.88
C ASP A 155 13.48 -6.54 25.52
#